data_AF-A0A1Z5SEI5-F1
#
_entry.id   AF-A0A1Z5SEI5-F1
#
_cell.length_a   1.000
_cell.length_b   1.000
_cell.length_c   1.000
_cell.angle_alpha   90.00
_cell.angle_beta   90.00
_cell.angle_gamma   90.00
#
_symmetry.space_group_name_H-M   'P 1'
#
loop_
_entity.id
_entity.type
_entity.pdbx_description
1 polymer ?
#
loop_
_entity_poly.entity_id
_entity_poly.type
_entity_poly.pdbx_seq_one_letter_code
_entity_poly.pdbx_strand_id
1 'polypeptide(L)'
;MLPLVRNNSPYTVIILLIFTLIAKLQSLGSPMAPFVPEQHILFQTITGILNYILRGNAFAYTLLAALMIFGQALYLNSVFVKHKLAGKPNYTTAFLYIVLTSILPEFTYFSEILLLNWCVIGGIDLLLGYHQTNKPRMHVFNTGFIFSVAALLHFQAVGYLFVVFAALLLLRSFNPGEWAVALIGYFTPIYLYAGTLFLFDKLDAFQYMMQVSISLPSSIKDPLYVFGTITGILVLFVMGIYALQDWLVRGGVYIRRMWTTIATTFLLSVLLAAASDIAEKSIWIVVMPAIAMIVTPALMVEKTKWFSNFAFYFSLLLLVFCQLAVN
;
A
#
# COMPACT_ATOMS: atom_id res chain seq x y z
N MET A 1 -16.83 12.17 16.42
CA MET A 1 -15.58 12.04 15.65
C MET A 1 -15.78 11.25 14.35
N LEU A 2 -16.39 10.06 14.37
CA LEU A 2 -16.76 9.31 13.15
C LEU A 2 -17.56 10.11 12.08
N PRO A 3 -18.49 11.02 12.44
CA PRO A 3 -19.20 11.83 11.43
C PRO A 3 -18.29 12.80 10.67
N LEU A 4 -17.17 13.24 11.25
CA LEU A 4 -16.22 14.15 10.60
C LEU A 4 -15.48 13.44 9.46
N VAL A 5 -15.02 12.21 9.69
CA VAL A 5 -14.33 11.39 8.68
C VAL A 5 -15.30 10.90 7.59
N ARG A 6 -16.56 10.66 7.96
CA ARG A 6 -17.62 10.29 7.02
C ARG A 6 -18.12 11.47 6.16
N ASN A 7 -17.77 12.71 6.51
CA ASN A 7 -18.20 13.89 5.77
C ASN A 7 -17.28 14.14 4.56
N ASN A 8 -17.86 14.35 3.38
CA ASN A 8 -17.14 14.63 2.13
C ASN A 8 -16.75 16.12 2.00
N SER A 9 -16.44 16.78 3.12
CA SER A 9 -16.10 18.19 3.14
C SER A 9 -14.58 18.38 2.91
N PRO A 10 -14.15 19.45 2.22
CA PRO A 10 -12.72 19.74 2.05
C PRO A 10 -12.02 19.98 3.39
N TYR A 11 -12.73 20.44 4.42
CA TYR A 11 -12.21 20.57 5.78
C TYR A 11 -11.75 19.23 6.39
N THR A 12 -12.35 18.11 5.98
CA THR A 12 -11.94 16.77 6.42
C THR A 12 -10.51 16.46 5.99
N VAL A 13 -10.06 16.96 4.83
CA VAL A 13 -8.68 16.78 4.36
C VAL A 13 -7.68 17.48 5.27
N ILE A 14 -8.00 18.71 5.72
CA ILE A 14 -7.15 19.46 6.66
C ILE A 14 -7.08 18.75 8.02
N ILE A 15 -8.23 18.24 8.50
CA ILE A 15 -8.28 17.45 9.74
C ILE A 15 -7.42 16.20 9.62
N LEU A 16 -7.45 15.51 8.46
CA LEU A 16 -6.60 14.33 8.22
C LEU A 16 -5.12 14.67 8.14
N LEU A 17 -4.75 15.84 7.60
CA LEU A 17 -3.37 16.29 7.59
C LEU A 17 -2.87 16.50 9.03
N ILE A 18 -3.64 17.23 9.84
CA ILE A 18 -3.32 17.44 11.27
C ILE A 18 -3.24 16.10 11.99
N PHE A 19 -4.21 15.21 11.75
CA PHE A 19 -4.21 13.86 12.32
C PHE A 19 -2.97 13.05 11.92
N THR A 20 -2.52 13.16 10.67
CA THR A 20 -1.30 12.48 10.20
C THR A 20 -0.07 12.99 10.94
N LEU A 21 0.08 14.31 11.09
CA LEU A 21 1.20 14.89 11.83
C LEU A 21 1.20 14.46 13.31
N ILE A 22 0.02 14.40 13.93
CA ILE A 22 -0.13 13.91 15.32
C ILE A 22 0.20 12.41 15.41
N ALA A 23 -0.35 11.59 14.52
CA ALA A 23 -0.11 10.15 14.50
C ALA A 23 1.37 9.80 14.22
N LYS A 24 2.08 10.67 13.50
CA LYS A 24 3.51 10.54 13.21
C LYS A 24 4.42 11.34 14.13
N LEU A 25 3.89 11.95 15.19
CA LEU A 25 4.67 12.84 16.06
C LEU A 25 5.85 12.10 16.74
N GLN A 26 5.63 10.84 17.15
CA GLN A 26 6.68 10.00 17.75
C GLN A 26 7.87 9.82 16.80
N SER A 27 7.61 9.41 15.56
CA SER A 27 8.66 9.28 14.53
C SER A 27 9.30 10.61 14.13
N LEU A 28 8.55 11.72 14.15
CA LEU A 28 9.10 13.06 13.90
C LEU A 28 10.00 13.52 15.05
N GLY A 29 9.76 13.04 16.27
CA GLY A 29 10.60 13.28 17.44
C GLY A 29 11.89 12.45 17.46
N SER A 30 11.88 11.27 16.83
CA SER A 30 13.07 10.42 16.62
C SER A 30 13.39 10.24 15.13
N PRO A 31 13.81 11.31 14.41
CA PRO A 31 14.03 11.24 12.98
C PRO A 31 15.20 10.31 12.64
N MET A 32 15.01 9.46 11.63
CA MET A 32 16.04 8.53 11.14
C MET A 32 16.36 8.83 9.67
N ALA A 33 17.65 8.75 9.33
CA ALA A 33 18.08 8.77 7.94
C ALA A 33 17.65 7.46 7.23
N PRO A 34 17.36 7.50 5.92
CA PRO A 34 16.95 6.30 5.19
C PRO A 34 18.07 5.27 5.21
N PHE A 35 17.72 4.02 5.53
CA PHE A 35 18.61 2.89 5.31
C PHE A 35 18.60 2.56 3.82
N VAL A 36 19.78 2.54 3.19
CA VAL A 36 19.92 2.31 1.75
C VAL A 36 20.79 1.06 1.55
N PRO A 37 20.21 -0.09 1.18
CA PRO A 37 20.97 -1.29 0.87
C PRO A 37 21.90 -1.06 -0.34
N GLU A 38 23.12 -1.60 -0.30
CA GLU A 38 24.11 -1.46 -1.37
C GLU A 38 23.66 -2.09 -2.71
N GLN A 39 22.70 -3.01 -2.67
CA GLN A 39 22.23 -3.75 -3.84
C GLN A 39 21.12 -3.02 -4.61
N HIS A 40 20.51 -1.98 -4.02
CA HIS A 40 19.30 -1.33 -4.54
C HIS A 40 19.63 -0.02 -5.27
N ILE A 41 20.17 -0.13 -6.48
CA ILE A 41 20.76 0.98 -7.25
C ILE A 41 19.76 2.07 -7.61
N LEU A 42 18.52 1.72 -7.95
CA LEU A 42 17.48 2.72 -8.23
C LEU A 42 17.16 3.55 -7.00
N PHE A 43 17.00 2.90 -5.85
CA PHE A 43 16.75 3.60 -4.59
C PHE A 43 17.95 4.45 -4.17
N GLN A 44 19.19 3.97 -4.36
CA GLN A 44 20.41 4.78 -4.17
C GLN A 44 20.43 6.03 -5.04
N THR A 45 20.04 5.91 -6.31
CA THR A 45 20.01 7.05 -7.23
C THR A 45 18.97 8.09 -6.77
N ILE A 46 17.77 7.63 -6.39
CA ILE A 46 16.69 8.50 -5.88
C ILE A 46 17.12 9.18 -4.59
N THR A 47 17.67 8.42 -3.64
CA THR A 47 18.14 8.95 -2.35
C THR A 47 19.32 9.89 -2.51
N GLY A 48 20.22 9.66 -3.47
CA GLY A 48 21.33 10.56 -3.80
C GLY A 48 20.85 11.93 -4.32
N ILE A 49 19.89 11.93 -5.27
CA ILE A 49 19.25 13.16 -5.74
C ILE A 49 18.54 13.87 -4.58
N LEU A 50 17.82 13.11 -3.76
CA LEU A 50 17.08 13.67 -2.64
C LEU A 50 18.01 14.21 -1.54
N ASN A 51 19.18 13.61 -1.35
CA ASN A 51 20.18 14.06 -0.39
C ASN A 51 20.77 15.41 -0.81
N TYR A 52 20.98 15.63 -2.11
CA TYR A 52 21.37 16.94 -2.62
C TYR A 52 20.35 18.03 -2.30
N ILE A 53 19.05 17.71 -2.37
CA ILE A 53 17.96 18.66 -2.10
C ILE A 53 17.76 18.87 -0.59
N LEU A 54 17.70 17.78 0.19
CA LEU A 54 17.38 17.79 1.62
C LEU A 54 18.61 18.01 2.52
N ARG A 55 19.81 18.07 1.94
CA ARG A 55 21.10 18.25 2.64
C ARG A 55 21.34 17.24 3.76
N GLY A 56 20.88 16.00 3.58
CA GLY A 56 21.07 14.92 4.55
C GLY A 56 20.31 15.08 5.87
N ASN A 57 19.37 16.04 5.99
CA ASN A 57 18.66 16.26 7.24
C ASN A 57 17.63 15.14 7.52
N ALA A 58 17.87 14.33 8.56
CA ALA A 58 16.99 13.22 8.96
C ALA A 58 15.55 13.64 9.25
N PHE A 59 15.34 14.84 9.81
CA PHE A 59 13.99 15.37 10.03
C PHE A 59 13.27 15.61 8.71
N ALA A 60 13.97 16.14 7.69
CA ALA A 60 13.38 16.42 6.40
C ALA A 60 12.95 15.14 5.66
N TYR A 61 13.73 14.06 5.76
CA TYR A 61 13.35 12.75 5.23
C TYR A 61 12.12 12.17 5.93
N THR A 62 12.06 12.27 7.25
CA THR A 62 10.94 11.75 8.04
C THR A 62 9.66 12.56 7.78
N LEU A 63 9.79 13.89 7.65
CA LEU A 63 8.68 14.77 7.24
C LEU A 63 8.19 14.45 5.83
N LEU A 64 9.10 14.24 4.88
CA LEU A 64 8.75 13.85 3.52
C LEU A 64 8.00 12.51 3.49
N ALA A 65 8.46 11.52 4.26
CA ALA A 65 7.79 10.24 4.36
C ALA A 65 6.38 10.37 4.96
N ALA A 66 6.19 11.18 6.01
CA ALA A 66 4.87 11.47 6.56
C ALA A 66 3.94 12.15 5.53
N LEU A 67 4.46 13.09 4.73
CA LEU A 67 3.70 13.73 3.65
C LEU A 67 3.38 12.75 2.52
N MET A 68 4.29 11.83 2.19
CA MET A 68 4.02 10.77 1.21
C MET A 68 2.91 9.83 1.68
N ILE A 69 2.92 9.42 2.95
CA ILE A 69 1.84 8.59 3.53
C ILE A 69 0.51 9.34 3.47
N PHE A 70 0.50 10.63 3.79
CA PHE A 70 -0.71 11.45 3.65
C PHE A 70 -1.20 11.50 2.20
N GLY A 71 -0.29 11.72 1.24
CA GLY A 71 -0.61 11.69 -0.20
C GLY A 71 -1.16 10.32 -0.64
N GLN A 72 -0.56 9.23 -0.18
CA GLN A 72 -1.04 7.86 -0.44
C GLN A 72 -2.43 7.63 0.14
N ALA A 73 -2.71 8.12 1.35
CA ALA A 73 -4.02 8.03 1.97
C ALA A 73 -5.11 8.72 1.13
N LEU A 74 -4.81 9.94 0.65
CA LEU A 74 -5.73 10.68 -0.22
C LEU A 74 -5.89 10.01 -1.58
N TYR A 75 -4.81 9.51 -2.18
CA TYR A 75 -4.88 8.81 -3.46
C TYR A 75 -5.70 7.52 -3.33
N LEU A 76 -5.43 6.69 -2.31
CA LEU A 76 -6.20 5.47 -2.03
C LEU A 76 -7.69 5.76 -1.84
N ASN A 77 -8.01 6.83 -1.11
CA ASN A 77 -9.39 7.26 -0.93
C ASN A 77 -10.03 7.74 -2.24
N SER A 78 -9.27 8.44 -3.09
CA SER A 78 -9.75 8.84 -4.41
C SER A 78 -10.05 7.62 -5.29
N VAL A 79 -9.23 6.56 -5.22
CA VAL A 79 -9.48 5.29 -5.92
C VAL A 79 -10.76 4.64 -5.41
N PHE A 80 -10.93 4.59 -4.09
CA PHE A 80 -12.12 4.03 -3.44
C PHE A 80 -13.41 4.74 -3.87
N VAL A 81 -13.38 6.07 -3.96
CA VAL A 81 -14.50 6.91 -4.40
C VAL A 81 -14.72 6.79 -5.92
N LYS A 82 -13.67 6.84 -6.73
CA LYS A 82 -13.72 6.78 -8.20
C LYS A 82 -14.37 5.49 -8.69
N HIS A 83 -14.02 4.36 -8.10
CA HIS A 83 -14.58 3.04 -8.46
C HIS A 83 -15.90 2.71 -7.74
N LYS A 84 -16.48 3.68 -7.02
CA LYS A 84 -17.78 3.56 -6.32
C LYS A 84 -17.84 2.31 -5.43
N LEU A 85 -16.76 2.01 -4.71
CA LEU A 85 -16.68 0.84 -3.83
C LEU A 85 -17.63 0.95 -2.61
N ALA A 86 -18.01 2.18 -2.25
CA ALA A 86 -19.06 2.48 -1.29
C ALA A 86 -20.17 3.34 -1.92
N GLY A 87 -21.37 3.27 -1.34
CA GLY A 87 -22.54 4.01 -1.84
C GLY A 87 -22.48 5.54 -1.65
N LYS A 88 -21.59 6.05 -0.80
CA LYS A 88 -21.38 7.49 -0.58
C LYS A 88 -19.88 7.79 -0.49
N PRO A 89 -19.41 8.91 -1.08
CA PRO A 89 -18.03 9.34 -0.96
C PRO A 89 -17.73 9.77 0.48
N ASN A 90 -16.57 9.39 1.00
CA ASN A 90 -16.08 9.80 2.31
C ASN A 90 -14.55 9.70 2.38
N TYR A 91 -13.98 10.02 3.54
CA TYR A 91 -12.54 9.95 3.79
C TYR A 91 -12.13 8.83 4.76
N THR A 92 -12.99 7.82 4.92
CA THR A 92 -12.78 6.74 5.89
C THR A 92 -11.61 5.84 5.50
N THR A 93 -11.41 5.61 4.21
CA THR A 93 -10.28 4.83 3.70
C THR A 93 -8.96 5.55 3.93
N ALA A 94 -8.91 6.87 3.71
CA ALA A 94 -7.72 7.68 4.01
C ALA A 94 -7.37 7.61 5.50
N PHE A 95 -8.36 7.79 6.38
CA PHE A 95 -8.17 7.68 7.83
C PHE A 95 -7.58 6.33 8.23
N LEU A 96 -8.18 5.22 7.77
CA LEU A 96 -7.69 3.88 8.09
C LEU A 96 -6.29 3.63 7.56
N TYR A 97 -5.96 4.13 6.37
CA TYR A 97 -4.61 4.01 5.83
C TYR A 97 -3.58 4.71 6.72
N ILE A 98 -3.87 5.93 7.19
CA ILE A 98 -3.00 6.66 8.12
C ILE A 98 -2.87 5.91 9.46
N VAL A 99 -3.96 5.38 10.00
CA VAL A 99 -3.94 4.61 11.25
C VAL A 99 -3.07 3.36 11.10
N LEU A 100 -3.33 2.55 10.07
CA LEU A 100 -2.63 1.28 9.83
C LEU A 100 -1.14 1.48 9.56
N THR A 101 -0.78 2.50 8.77
CA THR A 101 0.64 2.84 8.52
C THR A 101 1.32 3.47 9.75
N SER A 102 0.59 3.83 10.81
CA SER A 102 1.15 4.39 12.04
C SER A 102 1.26 3.40 13.19
N ILE A 103 0.94 2.12 12.95
CA ILE A 103 1.06 1.04 13.94
C ILE A 103 2.54 0.76 14.26
N LEU A 104 3.41 0.78 13.25
CA LEU A 104 4.84 0.50 13.42
C LEU A 104 5.65 1.76 13.03
N PRO A 105 6.62 2.21 13.84
CA PRO A 105 7.44 3.37 13.50
C PRO A 105 8.24 3.19 12.22
N GLU A 106 8.69 1.96 11.95
CA GLU A 106 9.41 1.56 10.73
C GLU A 106 8.61 1.89 9.46
N PHE A 107 7.28 2.00 9.55
CA PHE A 107 6.41 2.36 8.43
C PHE A 107 6.41 3.86 8.11
N THR A 108 7.03 4.67 8.95
CA THR A 108 7.03 6.13 8.82
C THR A 108 8.33 6.68 8.23
N TYR A 109 9.39 5.89 8.16
CA TYR A 109 10.65 6.35 7.60
C TYR A 109 10.66 6.25 6.07
N PHE A 110 11.46 7.11 5.44
CA PHE A 110 11.63 7.09 4.01
C PHE A 110 12.33 5.79 3.59
N SER A 111 11.62 4.97 2.83
CA SER A 111 12.10 3.68 2.33
C SER A 111 11.64 3.47 0.89
N GLU A 112 12.31 2.59 0.17
CA GLU A 112 11.89 2.18 -1.18
C GLU A 112 10.49 1.56 -1.21
N ILE A 113 10.09 0.95 -0.11
CA ILE A 113 8.80 0.28 0.06
C ILE A 113 7.67 1.32 0.09
N LEU A 114 7.95 2.51 0.61
CA LEU A 114 7.03 3.64 0.53
C LEU A 114 6.83 4.09 -0.92
N LEU A 115 7.88 4.10 -1.75
CA LEU A 115 7.77 4.40 -3.19
C LEU A 115 7.01 3.29 -3.93
N LEU A 116 7.28 2.03 -3.61
CA LEU A 116 6.56 0.88 -4.14
C LEU A 116 5.07 0.98 -3.85
N ASN A 117 4.66 1.46 -2.67
CA ASN A 117 3.27 1.62 -2.31
C ASN A 117 2.51 2.61 -3.21
N TRP A 118 3.16 3.65 -3.73
CA TRP A 118 2.55 4.51 -4.75
C TRP A 118 2.20 3.72 -6.01
N CYS A 119 3.11 2.83 -6.44
CA CYS A 119 2.88 1.97 -7.59
C CYS A 119 1.78 0.95 -7.32
N VAL A 120 1.69 0.38 -6.11
CA VAL A 120 0.62 -0.55 -5.73
C VAL A 120 -0.75 0.14 -5.72
N ILE A 121 -0.87 1.33 -5.14
CA ILE A 121 -2.14 2.08 -5.14
C ILE A 121 -2.56 2.44 -6.58
N GLY A 122 -1.61 2.89 -7.40
CA GLY A 122 -1.89 3.17 -8.82
C GLY A 122 -2.21 1.92 -9.63
N GLY A 123 -1.57 0.80 -9.31
CA GLY A 123 -1.88 -0.52 -9.86
C GLY A 123 -3.30 -0.94 -9.52
N ILE A 124 -3.73 -0.81 -8.25
CA ILE A 124 -5.11 -1.07 -7.83
C ILE A 124 -6.09 -0.18 -8.61
N ASP A 125 -5.81 1.12 -8.77
CA ASP A 125 -6.65 2.03 -9.57
C ASP A 125 -6.84 1.53 -11.02
N LEU A 126 -5.75 1.14 -11.67
CA LEU A 126 -5.79 0.65 -13.05
C LEU A 126 -6.49 -0.70 -13.16
N LEU A 127 -6.24 -1.63 -12.24
CA LEU A 127 -6.89 -2.94 -12.16
C LEU A 127 -8.40 -2.80 -12.03
N LEU A 128 -8.87 -1.96 -11.10
CA LEU A 128 -10.30 -1.73 -10.88
C LEU A 128 -10.98 -1.08 -12.09
N GLY A 129 -10.23 -0.31 -12.90
CA GLY A 129 -10.74 0.32 -14.13
C GLY A 129 -10.99 -0.61 -15.31
N TYR A 130 -10.60 -1.90 -15.25
CA TYR A 130 -10.66 -2.83 -16.38
C TYR A 130 -12.05 -3.03 -16.99
N HIS A 131 -13.10 -2.92 -16.19
CA HIS A 131 -14.47 -3.15 -16.68
C HIS A 131 -15.11 -1.90 -17.32
N GLN A 132 -14.51 -0.73 -17.14
CA GLN A 132 -15.13 0.57 -17.38
C GLN A 132 -14.51 1.32 -18.58
N THR A 133 -13.58 0.69 -19.31
CA THR A 133 -12.75 1.37 -20.32
C THR A 133 -13.11 1.03 -21.77
N ASN A 134 -13.13 2.08 -22.61
CA ASN A 134 -13.25 1.94 -24.07
C ASN A 134 -11.91 1.53 -24.73
N LYS A 135 -10.78 1.64 -24.01
CA LYS A 135 -9.43 1.33 -24.51
C LYS A 135 -8.77 0.25 -23.64
N PRO A 136 -9.28 -1.00 -23.71
CA PRO A 136 -8.86 -2.09 -22.83
C PRO A 136 -7.35 -2.37 -22.85
N ARG A 137 -6.76 -2.47 -24.05
CA ARG A 137 -5.33 -2.78 -24.21
C ARG A 137 -4.42 -1.72 -23.58
N MET A 138 -4.81 -0.45 -23.66
CA MET A 138 -4.05 0.65 -23.06
C MET A 138 -4.02 0.54 -21.54
N HIS A 139 -5.16 0.27 -20.91
CA HIS A 139 -5.21 0.07 -19.46
C HIS A 139 -4.40 -1.15 -19.03
N VAL A 140 -4.53 -2.26 -19.74
CA VAL A 140 -3.79 -3.49 -19.43
C VAL A 140 -2.28 -3.30 -19.55
N PHE A 141 -1.82 -2.59 -20.59
CA PHE A 141 -0.42 -2.20 -20.73
C PHE A 141 0.05 -1.34 -19.54
N ASN A 142 -0.70 -0.29 -19.20
CA ASN A 142 -0.36 0.61 -18.10
C ASN A 142 -0.30 -0.11 -16.74
N THR A 143 -1.18 -1.07 -16.51
CA THR A 143 -1.15 -1.89 -15.29
C THR A 143 0.11 -2.75 -15.23
N GLY A 144 0.47 -3.42 -16.34
CA GLY A 144 1.73 -4.16 -16.40
C GLY A 144 2.94 -3.24 -16.17
N PHE A 145 2.93 -2.07 -16.79
CA PHE A 145 3.98 -1.06 -16.67
C PHE A 145 4.17 -0.58 -15.22
N ILE A 146 3.11 -0.19 -14.51
CA ILE A 146 3.25 0.33 -13.15
C ILE A 146 3.74 -0.73 -12.15
N PHE A 147 3.28 -1.98 -12.28
CA PHE A 147 3.77 -3.08 -11.42
C PHE A 147 5.19 -3.51 -11.77
N SER A 148 5.61 -3.32 -13.01
CA SER A 148 7.01 -3.51 -13.39
C SER A 148 7.92 -2.42 -12.82
N VAL A 149 7.48 -1.16 -12.80
CA VAL A 149 8.20 -0.10 -12.06
C VAL A 149 8.29 -0.45 -10.57
N ALA A 150 7.23 -1.00 -9.98
CA ALA A 150 7.26 -1.50 -8.60
C ALA A 150 8.31 -2.62 -8.41
N ALA A 151 8.39 -3.56 -9.34
CA ALA A 151 9.36 -4.65 -9.34
C ALA A 151 10.81 -4.18 -9.50
N LEU A 152 11.03 -3.06 -10.19
CA LEU A 152 12.34 -2.43 -10.29
C LEU A 152 12.75 -1.74 -8.98
N LEU A 153 11.80 -1.19 -8.23
CA LEU A 153 12.07 -0.60 -6.90
C LEU A 153 12.41 -1.67 -5.87
N HIS A 154 11.67 -2.79 -5.88
CA HIS A 154 11.91 -3.92 -4.99
C HIS A 154 11.62 -5.22 -5.73
N PHE A 155 12.60 -6.12 -5.80
CA PHE A 155 12.49 -7.32 -6.63
C PHE A 155 11.26 -8.19 -6.30
N GLN A 156 10.86 -8.26 -5.03
CA GLN A 156 9.72 -9.08 -4.64
C GLN A 156 8.38 -8.58 -5.23
N ALA A 157 8.27 -7.31 -5.62
CA ALA A 157 7.11 -6.83 -6.35
C ALA A 157 6.95 -7.47 -7.74
N VAL A 158 7.89 -8.30 -8.20
CA VAL A 158 7.70 -9.15 -9.38
C VAL A 158 6.44 -10.00 -9.29
N GLY A 159 6.08 -10.46 -8.09
CA GLY A 159 4.86 -11.25 -7.89
C GLY A 159 3.56 -10.51 -8.21
N TYR A 160 3.55 -9.17 -8.29
CA TYR A 160 2.36 -8.44 -8.73
C TYR A 160 1.95 -8.73 -10.17
N LEU A 161 2.84 -9.31 -11.00
CA LEU A 161 2.46 -9.83 -12.31
C LEU A 161 1.30 -10.85 -12.21
N PHE A 162 1.29 -11.68 -11.17
CA PHE A 162 0.21 -12.63 -10.92
C PHE A 162 -1.11 -11.92 -10.59
N VAL A 163 -1.08 -10.77 -9.91
CA VAL A 163 -2.28 -9.95 -9.70
C VAL A 163 -2.82 -9.43 -11.02
N VAL A 164 -1.95 -9.01 -11.95
CA VAL A 164 -2.38 -8.55 -13.29
C VAL A 164 -3.12 -9.66 -14.02
N PHE A 165 -2.58 -10.88 -14.02
CA PHE A 165 -3.24 -12.04 -14.65
C PHE A 165 -4.53 -12.44 -13.95
N ALA A 166 -4.54 -12.46 -12.61
CA ALA A 166 -5.74 -12.74 -11.84
C ALA A 166 -6.85 -11.71 -12.15
N ALA A 167 -6.51 -10.43 -12.24
CA ALA A 167 -7.47 -9.39 -12.58
C ALA A 167 -7.99 -9.49 -14.02
N LEU A 168 -7.14 -9.88 -14.98
CA LEU A 168 -7.60 -10.16 -16.35
C LEU A 168 -8.62 -11.31 -16.37
N LEU A 169 -8.37 -12.39 -15.63
CA LEU A 169 -9.29 -13.52 -15.50
C LEU A 169 -10.61 -13.15 -14.79
N LEU A 170 -10.52 -12.35 -13.73
CA LEU A 170 -11.68 -12.03 -12.88
C LEU A 170 -12.57 -10.95 -13.49
N LEU A 171 -11.97 -9.88 -14.03
CA LEU A 171 -12.69 -8.69 -14.49
C LEU A 171 -13.03 -8.73 -15.98
N ARG A 172 -12.37 -9.56 -16.79
CA ARG A 172 -12.53 -9.58 -18.24
C ARG A 172 -12.61 -10.99 -18.82
N SER A 173 -13.14 -11.08 -20.03
CA SER A 173 -13.13 -12.32 -20.80
C SER A 173 -11.72 -12.63 -21.28
N PHE A 174 -11.40 -13.92 -21.39
CA PHE A 174 -10.10 -14.36 -21.84
C PHE A 174 -9.85 -13.90 -23.29
N ASN A 175 -8.84 -13.05 -23.49
CA ASN A 175 -8.39 -12.60 -24.80
C ASN A 175 -6.86 -12.65 -24.85
N PRO A 176 -6.24 -13.57 -25.63
CA PRO A 176 -4.79 -13.76 -25.61
C PRO A 176 -4.02 -12.49 -26.00
N GLY A 177 -4.60 -11.61 -26.83
CA GLY A 177 -3.98 -10.34 -27.19
C GLY A 177 -3.81 -9.41 -25.99
N GLU A 178 -4.70 -9.46 -25.00
CA GLU A 178 -4.58 -8.64 -23.79
C GLU A 178 -3.54 -9.18 -22.81
N TRP A 179 -3.40 -10.50 -22.75
CA TRP A 179 -2.36 -11.16 -21.97
C TRP A 179 -0.97 -10.83 -22.52
N ALA A 180 -0.81 -10.87 -23.85
CA ALA A 180 0.42 -10.44 -24.51
C ALA A 180 0.71 -8.96 -24.22
N VAL A 181 -0.30 -8.08 -24.29
CA VAL A 181 -0.13 -6.65 -23.98
C VAL A 181 0.24 -6.41 -22.51
N ALA A 182 -0.30 -7.19 -21.57
CA ALA A 182 0.07 -7.13 -20.17
C ALA A 182 1.56 -7.47 -19.98
N LEU A 183 2.03 -8.54 -20.62
CA LEU A 183 3.44 -8.95 -20.60
C LEU A 183 4.35 -7.90 -21.23
N ILE A 184 3.98 -7.35 -22.39
CA ILE A 184 4.75 -6.29 -23.04
C ILE A 184 4.84 -5.07 -22.13
N GLY A 185 3.72 -4.64 -21.53
CA GLY A 185 3.70 -3.54 -20.56
C GLY A 185 4.60 -3.81 -19.36
N TYR A 186 4.59 -5.04 -18.85
CA TYR A 186 5.43 -5.46 -17.74
C TYR A 186 6.92 -5.54 -18.09
N PHE A 187 7.30 -6.05 -19.25
CA PHE A 187 8.71 -6.12 -19.64
C PHE A 187 9.28 -4.77 -20.10
N THR A 188 8.44 -3.80 -20.47
CA THR A 188 8.90 -2.50 -21.00
C THR A 188 9.80 -1.73 -20.01
N PRO A 189 9.42 -1.48 -18.74
CA PRO A 189 10.32 -0.81 -17.80
C PRO A 189 11.61 -1.59 -17.53
N ILE A 190 11.53 -2.92 -17.42
CA ILE A 190 12.70 -3.77 -17.20
C ILE A 190 13.68 -3.66 -18.36
N TYR A 191 13.18 -3.72 -19.60
CA TYR A 191 13.99 -3.55 -20.80
C TYR A 191 14.66 -2.18 -20.85
N LEU A 192 13.91 -1.10 -20.58
CA LEU A 192 14.46 0.26 -20.57
C LEU A 192 15.52 0.42 -19.48
N TYR A 193 15.28 -0.12 -18.28
CA TYR A 193 16.23 -0.04 -17.18
C TYR A 193 17.52 -0.84 -17.47
N ALA A 194 17.40 -2.08 -17.98
CA ALA A 194 18.55 -2.86 -18.44
C ALA A 194 19.34 -2.13 -19.53
N GLY A 195 18.66 -1.48 -20.47
CA GLY A 195 19.28 -0.62 -21.48
C GLY A 195 20.05 0.56 -20.87
N THR A 196 19.51 1.21 -19.84
CA THR A 196 20.24 2.27 -19.12
C THR A 196 21.48 1.74 -18.40
N LEU A 197 21.38 0.60 -17.72
CA LEU A 197 22.53 -0.04 -17.07
C LEU A 197 23.62 -0.42 -18.07
N PHE A 198 23.25 -0.91 -19.25
CA PHE A 198 24.18 -1.18 -20.35
C PHE A 198 24.91 0.07 -20.83
N LEU A 199 24.20 1.18 -21.02
CA LEU A 199 24.80 2.45 -21.44
C LEU A 199 25.82 3.00 -20.43
N PHE A 200 25.67 2.69 -19.15
CA PHE A 200 26.59 3.12 -18.09
C PHE A 200 27.62 2.06 -17.69
N ASP A 201 27.74 0.96 -18.44
CA ASP A 201 28.65 -0.16 -18.18
C ASP A 201 28.45 -0.77 -16.77
N LYS A 202 27.19 -0.85 -16.34
CA LYS A 202 26.77 -1.40 -15.03
C LYS A 202 25.81 -2.57 -15.20
N LEU A 203 25.94 -3.40 -16.25
CA LEU A 203 25.03 -4.53 -16.44
C LEU A 203 25.08 -5.55 -15.30
N ASP A 204 26.23 -5.74 -14.68
CA ASP A 204 26.42 -6.70 -13.59
C ASP A 204 25.51 -6.41 -12.39
N ALA A 205 25.17 -5.14 -12.17
CA ALA A 205 24.17 -4.67 -11.21
C ALA A 205 22.84 -5.43 -11.29
N PHE A 206 22.43 -5.81 -12.50
CA PHE A 206 21.15 -6.46 -12.72
C PHE A 206 21.08 -7.84 -12.05
N GLN A 207 22.21 -8.54 -11.95
CA GLN A 207 22.27 -9.85 -11.28
C GLN A 207 22.10 -9.73 -9.76
N TYR A 208 22.64 -8.65 -9.16
CA TYR A 208 22.52 -8.40 -7.73
C TYR A 208 21.09 -8.03 -7.31
N MET A 209 20.30 -7.43 -8.21
CA MET A 209 18.88 -7.15 -7.95
C MET A 209 18.02 -8.41 -7.84
N MET A 210 18.46 -9.53 -8.40
CA MET A 210 17.70 -10.79 -8.45
C MET A 210 17.96 -11.70 -7.24
N GLN A 211 18.65 -11.20 -6.20
CA GLN A 211 18.94 -11.97 -5.01
C GLN A 211 17.74 -11.94 -4.05
N VAL A 212 17.24 -13.13 -3.73
CA VAL A 212 16.24 -13.34 -2.68
C VAL A 212 17.00 -13.91 -1.48
N SER A 213 17.28 -13.07 -0.48
CA SER A 213 17.76 -13.55 0.82
C SER A 213 16.58 -13.90 1.71
N ILE A 214 16.58 -15.12 2.23
CA ILE A 214 15.64 -15.56 3.27
C ILE A 214 16.47 -15.70 4.54
N SER A 215 16.39 -14.72 5.44
CA SER A 215 17.00 -14.83 6.77
C SER A 215 15.97 -15.22 7.82
N LEU A 216 16.39 -16.05 8.78
CA LEU A 216 15.59 -16.41 9.94
C LEU A 216 15.77 -15.35 11.03
N PRO A 217 14.71 -14.96 11.75
CA PRO A 217 14.79 -13.87 12.71
C PRO A 217 15.65 -14.27 13.90
N SER A 218 16.74 -13.54 14.11
CA SER A 218 17.52 -13.62 15.34
C SER A 218 16.84 -12.76 16.42
N SER A 219 15.91 -13.36 17.17
CA SER A 219 15.20 -12.81 18.33
C SER A 219 14.08 -11.80 18.03
N ILE A 220 12.88 -12.09 18.54
CA ILE A 220 11.74 -11.17 18.56
C ILE A 220 11.90 -10.27 19.79
N LYS A 221 12.15 -8.98 19.57
CA LYS A 221 12.06 -7.98 20.65
C LYS A 221 10.58 -7.82 21.02
N ASP A 222 10.27 -7.97 22.32
CA ASP A 222 8.95 -7.81 22.94
C ASP A 222 7.79 -8.60 22.28
N PRO A 223 7.70 -9.92 22.53
CA PRO A 223 6.69 -10.79 21.93
C PRO A 223 5.24 -10.37 22.25
N LEU A 224 5.00 -9.75 23.41
CA LEU A 224 3.68 -9.24 23.79
C LEU A 224 3.21 -8.09 22.89
N TYR A 225 4.12 -7.19 22.51
CA TYR A 225 3.81 -6.08 21.60
C TYR A 225 3.47 -6.60 20.19
N VAL A 226 4.33 -7.47 19.65
CA VAL A 226 4.11 -8.06 18.32
C VAL A 226 2.81 -8.85 18.27
N PHE A 227 2.51 -9.64 19.30
CA PHE A 227 1.25 -10.36 19.38
C PHE A 227 0.04 -9.42 19.49
N GLY A 228 0.11 -8.40 20.34
CA GLY A 228 -0.96 -7.41 20.49
C GLY A 228 -1.27 -6.62 19.21
N THR A 229 -0.23 -6.22 18.47
CA THR A 229 -0.40 -5.50 17.20
C THR A 229 -1.01 -6.38 16.11
N ILE A 230 -0.50 -7.61 15.92
CA ILE A 230 -1.02 -8.55 14.92
C ILE A 230 -2.47 -8.93 15.24
N THR A 231 -2.77 -9.27 16.49
CA THR A 231 -4.14 -9.62 16.91
C THR A 231 -5.09 -8.45 16.72
N GLY A 232 -4.66 -7.23 17.03
CA GLY A 232 -5.46 -6.03 16.80
C GLY A 232 -5.75 -5.77 15.32
N ILE A 233 -4.76 -5.91 14.43
CA ILE A 233 -4.94 -5.81 12.97
C ILE A 233 -5.90 -6.91 12.48
N LEU A 234 -5.75 -8.14 12.98
CA LEU A 234 -6.64 -9.26 12.64
C LEU A 234 -8.08 -9.00 13.08
N VAL A 235 -8.31 -8.43 14.27
CA VAL A 235 -9.66 -8.05 14.72
C VAL A 235 -10.27 -7.02 13.78
N LEU A 236 -9.54 -5.96 13.42
CA LEU A 236 -10.01 -4.96 12.45
C LEU A 236 -10.31 -5.59 11.08
N PHE A 237 -9.45 -6.50 10.63
CA PHE A 237 -9.61 -7.21 9.36
C PHE A 237 -10.85 -8.10 9.35
N VAL A 238 -11.08 -8.89 10.40
CA VAL A 238 -12.28 -9.73 10.55
C VAL A 238 -13.55 -8.88 10.61
N MET A 239 -13.53 -7.77 11.34
CA MET A 239 -14.65 -6.81 11.35
C MET A 239 -14.90 -6.22 9.97
N GLY A 240 -13.83 -5.90 9.23
CA GLY A 240 -13.88 -5.44 7.84
C GLY A 240 -14.56 -6.44 6.92
N ILE A 241 -14.12 -7.70 6.94
CA ILE A 241 -14.71 -8.79 6.15
C ILE A 241 -16.18 -8.99 6.50
N TYR A 242 -16.52 -9.03 7.80
CA TYR A 242 -17.90 -9.20 8.24
C TYR A 242 -18.83 -8.09 7.68
N ALA A 243 -18.40 -6.83 7.76
CA ALA A 243 -19.16 -5.72 7.19
C ALA A 243 -19.18 -5.74 5.66
N LEU A 244 -18.09 -6.18 5.02
CA LEU A 244 -17.98 -6.29 3.57
C LEU A 244 -18.96 -7.31 2.98
N GLN A 245 -19.31 -8.37 3.72
CA GLN A 245 -20.29 -9.37 3.26
C GLN A 245 -21.66 -8.75 2.92
N ASP A 246 -22.19 -7.86 3.75
CA ASP A 246 -23.48 -7.19 3.47
C ASP A 246 -23.40 -6.31 2.21
N TRP A 247 -22.24 -5.69 1.96
CA TRP A 247 -22.00 -4.91 0.75
C TRP A 247 -21.90 -5.78 -0.49
N LEU A 248 -21.23 -6.93 -0.40
CA LEU A 248 -21.11 -7.88 -1.50
C LEU A 248 -22.48 -8.45 -1.89
N VAL A 249 -23.31 -8.83 -0.91
CA VAL A 249 -24.65 -9.36 -1.18
C VAL A 249 -25.52 -8.33 -1.90
N ARG A 250 -25.45 -7.06 -1.51
CA ARG A 250 -26.22 -5.97 -2.16
C ARG A 250 -25.58 -5.45 -3.45
N GLY A 251 -24.28 -5.68 -3.64
CA GLY A 251 -23.51 -5.17 -4.77
C GLY A 251 -23.72 -5.94 -6.06
N GLY A 252 -23.64 -5.24 -7.19
CA GLY A 252 -23.67 -5.85 -8.53
C GLY A 252 -22.45 -6.73 -8.81
N VAL A 253 -22.54 -7.55 -9.86
CA VAL A 253 -21.49 -8.52 -10.24
C VAL A 253 -20.11 -7.87 -10.39
N TYR A 254 -20.04 -6.67 -10.98
CA TYR A 254 -18.78 -5.95 -11.15
C TYR A 254 -18.14 -5.51 -9.82
N ILE A 255 -18.94 -4.99 -8.88
CA ILE A 255 -18.45 -4.59 -7.55
C ILE A 255 -17.91 -5.80 -6.79
N ARG A 256 -18.59 -6.95 -6.88
CA ARG A 256 -18.09 -8.21 -6.26
C ARG A 256 -16.74 -8.62 -6.85
N ARG A 257 -16.60 -8.55 -8.18
CA ARG A 257 -15.34 -8.88 -8.87
C ARG A 257 -14.20 -7.91 -8.49
N MET A 258 -14.49 -6.62 -8.35
CA MET A 258 -13.53 -5.64 -7.83
C MET A 258 -13.03 -5.99 -6.44
N TRP A 259 -13.93 -6.34 -5.51
CA TRP A 259 -13.55 -6.77 -4.17
C TRP A 259 -12.75 -8.07 -4.18
N THR A 260 -13.06 -9.02 -5.07
CA THR A 260 -12.19 -10.20 -5.26
C THR A 260 -10.81 -9.81 -5.78
N THR A 261 -10.70 -8.83 -6.68
CA THR A 261 -9.40 -8.32 -7.12
C THR A 261 -8.63 -7.66 -5.97
N ILE A 262 -9.28 -6.84 -5.14
CA ILE A 262 -8.66 -6.26 -3.93
C ILE A 262 -8.22 -7.38 -2.98
N ALA A 263 -9.04 -8.41 -2.75
CA ALA A 263 -8.65 -9.56 -1.93
C ALA A 263 -7.45 -10.31 -2.52
N THR A 264 -7.38 -10.50 -3.83
CA THR A 264 -6.19 -11.11 -4.47
C THR A 264 -4.95 -10.24 -4.33
N THR A 265 -5.09 -8.91 -4.41
CA THR A 265 -3.97 -7.99 -4.17
C THR A 265 -3.49 -8.08 -2.73
N PHE A 266 -4.40 -8.19 -1.76
CA PHE A 266 -4.08 -8.38 -0.34
C PHE A 266 -3.33 -9.69 -0.11
N LEU A 267 -3.87 -10.81 -0.61
CA LEU A 267 -3.25 -12.13 -0.43
C LEU A 267 -1.83 -12.17 -1.02
N LEU A 268 -1.63 -11.64 -2.24
CA LEU A 268 -0.28 -11.58 -2.80
C LEU A 268 0.63 -10.64 -2.03
N SER A 269 0.14 -9.48 -1.58
CA SER A 269 0.97 -8.57 -0.78
C SER A 269 1.44 -9.23 0.53
N VAL A 270 0.59 -10.03 1.18
CA VAL A 270 0.98 -10.83 2.35
C VAL A 270 2.00 -11.90 1.98
N LEU A 271 1.80 -12.63 0.88
CA LEU A 271 2.75 -13.65 0.44
C LEU A 271 4.11 -13.05 0.09
N LEU A 272 4.14 -11.87 -0.54
CA LEU A 272 5.36 -11.16 -0.85
C LEU A 272 6.09 -10.68 0.40
N ALA A 273 5.37 -10.08 1.35
CA ALA A 273 5.94 -9.66 2.65
C ALA A 273 6.33 -10.83 3.56
N ALA A 274 5.78 -12.04 3.34
CA ALA A 274 6.17 -13.24 4.06
C ALA A 274 7.35 -13.97 3.41
N ALA A 275 7.51 -13.86 2.09
CA ALA A 275 8.63 -14.43 1.35
C ALA A 275 9.92 -13.59 1.45
N SER A 276 9.79 -12.37 1.97
CA SER A 276 10.89 -11.44 2.16
C SER A 276 11.73 -11.74 3.38
N ASP A 277 12.93 -11.15 3.43
CA ASP A 277 13.76 -11.17 4.61
C ASP A 277 13.01 -10.56 5.81
N ILE A 278 12.95 -11.28 6.92
CA ILE A 278 12.26 -10.84 8.15
C ILE A 278 12.98 -9.65 8.79
N ALA A 279 14.26 -9.42 8.43
CA ALA A 279 15.02 -8.24 8.86
C ALA A 279 14.43 -6.92 8.31
N GLU A 280 13.79 -6.95 7.13
CA GLU A 280 13.19 -5.77 6.49
C GLU A 280 11.71 -5.62 6.85
N LYS A 281 11.44 -5.34 8.13
CA LYS A 281 10.07 -5.18 8.63
C LYS A 281 9.24 -4.12 7.89
N SER A 282 9.89 -3.13 7.27
CA SER A 282 9.24 -2.11 6.44
C SER A 282 8.42 -2.71 5.28
N ILE A 283 8.69 -3.94 4.86
CA ILE A 283 7.95 -4.55 3.74
C ILE A 283 6.48 -4.80 3.99
N TRP A 284 6.09 -4.94 5.25
CA TRP A 284 4.69 -5.12 5.62
C TRP A 284 3.82 -3.90 5.29
N ILE A 285 4.41 -2.74 5.02
CA ILE A 285 3.73 -1.53 4.50
C ILE A 285 2.99 -1.82 3.19
N VAL A 286 3.49 -2.77 2.38
CA VAL A 286 2.92 -3.17 1.09
C VAL A 286 1.50 -3.75 1.22
N VAL A 287 1.19 -4.33 2.38
CA VAL A 287 -0.13 -4.92 2.66
C VAL A 287 -1.17 -3.84 3.01
N MET A 288 -0.73 -2.68 3.50
CA MET A 288 -1.59 -1.63 4.07
C MET A 288 -2.63 -1.06 3.11
N PRO A 289 -2.34 -0.79 1.81
CA PRO A 289 -3.35 -0.28 0.87
C PRO A 289 -4.58 -1.20 0.78
N ALA A 290 -4.37 -2.50 0.63
CA ALA A 290 -5.44 -3.46 0.47
C ALA A 290 -6.20 -3.71 1.78
N ILE A 291 -5.51 -3.81 2.92
CA ILE A 291 -6.16 -3.91 4.25
C ILE A 291 -7.04 -2.70 4.50
N ALA A 292 -6.54 -1.47 4.26
CA ALA A 292 -7.28 -0.25 4.52
C ALA A 292 -8.62 -0.22 3.75
N MET A 293 -8.61 -0.66 2.48
CA MET A 293 -9.84 -0.81 1.70
C MET A 293 -10.79 -1.87 2.30
N ILE A 294 -10.27 -3.04 2.73
CA ILE A 294 -11.08 -4.13 3.29
C ILE A 294 -11.68 -3.79 4.67
N VAL A 295 -10.99 -2.98 5.47
CA VAL A 295 -11.46 -2.54 6.81
C VAL A 295 -12.46 -1.39 6.72
N THR A 296 -12.40 -0.58 5.66
CA THR A 296 -13.29 0.58 5.45
C THR A 296 -14.79 0.27 5.67
N PRO A 297 -15.36 -0.82 5.13
CA PRO A 297 -16.76 -1.18 5.37
C PRO A 297 -17.16 -1.24 6.85
N ALA A 298 -16.28 -1.69 7.75
CA ALA A 298 -16.59 -1.79 9.19
C ALA A 298 -16.87 -0.42 9.82
N LEU A 299 -16.15 0.61 9.39
CA LEU A 299 -16.33 1.99 9.84
C LEU A 299 -17.48 2.71 9.12
N MET A 300 -18.11 2.08 8.13
CA MET A 300 -19.18 2.66 7.32
C MET A 300 -20.56 2.05 7.57
N VAL A 301 -20.66 1.02 8.42
CA VAL A 301 -21.96 0.42 8.76
C VAL A 301 -22.89 1.49 9.37
N GLU A 302 -24.04 1.72 8.75
CA GLU A 302 -25.07 2.68 9.21
C GLU A 302 -26.11 2.02 10.13
N LYS A 303 -26.43 0.74 9.92
CA LYS A 303 -27.49 0.02 10.65
C LYS A 303 -27.19 -0.14 12.15
N THR A 304 -25.96 -0.48 12.49
CA THR A 304 -25.50 -0.68 13.87
C THR A 304 -24.45 0.35 14.22
N LYS A 305 -24.90 1.55 14.63
CA LYS A 305 -24.00 2.65 15.04
C LYS A 305 -22.97 2.21 16.10
N TRP A 306 -23.36 1.30 16.99
CA TRP A 306 -22.46 0.72 18.00
C TRP A 306 -21.27 -0.03 17.38
N PHE A 307 -21.51 -0.87 16.37
CA PHE A 307 -20.44 -1.64 15.70
C PHE A 307 -19.43 -0.72 15.01
N SER A 308 -19.91 0.27 14.26
CA SER A 308 -19.01 1.21 13.58
C SER A 308 -18.27 2.13 14.54
N ASN A 309 -18.89 2.55 15.64
CA ASN A 309 -18.21 3.32 16.67
C ASN A 309 -17.14 2.47 17.36
N PHE A 310 -17.46 1.22 17.69
CA PHE A 310 -16.49 0.29 18.26
C PHE A 310 -15.29 0.11 17.33
N ALA A 311 -15.49 -0.14 16.04
CA ALA A 311 -14.40 -0.27 15.07
C ALA A 311 -13.48 0.97 15.02
N PHE A 312 -14.09 2.16 15.05
CA PHE A 312 -13.36 3.43 15.04
C PHE A 312 -12.55 3.65 16.32
N TYR A 313 -13.18 3.54 17.48
CA TYR A 313 -12.48 3.71 18.75
C TYR A 313 -11.43 2.62 18.98
N PHE A 314 -11.70 1.39 18.55
CA PHE A 314 -10.73 0.30 18.59
C PHE A 314 -9.52 0.58 17.71
N SER A 315 -9.71 1.13 16.50
CA SER A 315 -8.59 1.52 15.63
C SER A 315 -7.70 2.62 16.25
N LEU A 316 -8.30 3.57 16.97
CA LEU A 316 -7.57 4.60 17.70
C LEU A 316 -6.85 4.05 18.94
N LEU A 317 -7.52 3.18 19.70
CA LEU A 317 -6.93 2.51 20.86
C LEU A 317 -5.72 1.68 20.43
N LEU A 318 -5.84 0.95 19.34
CA LEU A 318 -4.74 0.17 18.77
C LEU A 318 -3.55 1.07 18.42
N LEU A 319 -3.80 2.21 17.77
CA LEU A 319 -2.73 3.18 17.47
C LEU A 319 -2.05 3.69 18.75
N VAL A 320 -2.83 4.06 19.77
CA VAL A 320 -2.27 4.55 21.05
C VAL A 320 -1.48 3.45 21.76
N PHE A 321 -1.98 2.22 21.81
CA PHE A 321 -1.26 1.05 22.34
C PHE A 321 0.07 0.86 21.62
N CYS A 322 0.07 0.99 20.29
CA CYS A 322 1.27 0.81 19.50
C CYS A 322 2.31 1.90 19.73
N GLN A 323 1.88 3.16 19.88
CA GLN A 323 2.78 4.27 20.16
C GLN A 323 3.39 4.20 21.56
N LEU A 324 2.60 3.80 22.57
CA LEU A 324 3.07 3.69 23.95
C LEU A 324 4.09 2.56 24.15
N ALA A 325 3.92 1.44 23.45
CA ALA A 325 4.75 0.26 23.62
C ALA A 325 6.12 0.34 22.90
N VAL A 326 6.34 1.35 22.05
CA VAL A 326 7.64 1.58 21.38
C VAL A 326 8.52 2.59 22.15
N ASN A 327 8.00 3.24 23.19
CA ASN A 327 8.77 4.05 24.12
C ASN A 327 9.29 3.20 25.29
#